data_AF-A0A935QV11-F1
#
_entry.id   AF-A0A935QV11-F1
#
_cell.length_a   1.000
_cell.length_b   1.000
_cell.length_c   1.000
_cell.angle_alpha   90.00
_cell.angle_beta   90.00
_cell.angle_gamma   90.00
#
_symmetry.space_group_name_H-M   'P 1'
#
loop_
_entity.id
_entity.type
_entity.pdbx_description
1 polymer ?
#
loop_
_entity_poly.entity_id
_entity_poly.type
_entity_poly.pdbx_seq_one_letter_code
_entity_poly.pdbx_strand_id
1 'polypeptide(L)'
;MDAHRPRQARRQPALARRARGGNYAVLFGVSMIGVLGFAALAVDMSWLLLADNQAQNAADAAAHAGLIVLRNERDQGQAYDVAESVLGMNTVVGDSVVVDSETTIVFGGWDFGTKTFDPGAAYDNAIQVSVARNGGSSQGAVGLLLMPLLGRNTGNVWAQATSALRAREIMVALDISITWWNYGGETEHFEGARDSLLSLLEYAWNDGSPFPGDQLGLMVYTGAPDVYAPMGYVAAEYASWYADWDDEENDSTQGLERCNSHYYPWSTAYRDYDFETSMIDCSYPDPASPNPLYPGTDIGAAIDLAADSLTALGDTDALKSIILLADHAADCPSITLGSAAWPTPGVRPRCRARPARPRTTRARTTSRSTSCRLTKAASRSIVTNYAPSPGDVGSSPSPATPPTSPT
;
A
#
# COMPACT_ATOMS: atom_id res chain seq x y z
N MET A 1 -6.23 -101.65 72.54
CA MET A 1 -7.35 -101.23 71.68
C MET A 1 -7.99 -100.08 72.47
N ASP A 2 -7.84 -98.79 72.17
CA ASP A 2 -7.71 -98.11 70.89
C ASP A 2 -6.81 -96.86 71.00
N ALA A 3 -6.03 -96.64 69.96
CA ALA A 3 -5.12 -95.51 69.81
C ALA A 3 -5.86 -94.32 69.17
N HIS A 4 -6.20 -93.30 69.96
CA HIS A 4 -6.67 -92.02 69.43
C HIS A 4 -5.48 -91.15 69.00
N ARG A 5 -5.26 -91.08 67.68
CA ARG A 5 -4.29 -90.19 67.03
C ARG A 5 -4.66 -88.71 67.25
N PRO A 6 -3.70 -87.83 67.60
CA PRO A 6 -3.93 -86.39 67.56
C PRO A 6 -4.05 -85.90 66.11
N ARG A 7 -5.08 -85.09 65.83
CA ARG A 7 -5.26 -84.38 64.55
C ARG A 7 -4.10 -83.40 64.36
N GLN A 8 -3.20 -83.70 63.41
CA GLN A 8 -2.19 -82.76 62.95
C GLN A 8 -2.87 -81.60 62.24
N ALA A 9 -2.71 -80.39 62.78
CA ALA A 9 -3.08 -79.15 62.13
C ALA A 9 -2.29 -79.01 60.82
N ARG A 10 -2.98 -79.09 59.68
CA ARG A 10 -2.43 -78.74 58.36
C ARG A 10 -2.11 -77.24 58.37
N ARG A 11 -0.85 -76.88 58.65
CA ARG A 11 -0.30 -75.58 58.29
C ARG A 11 -0.31 -75.50 56.77
N GLN A 12 -1.23 -74.72 56.21
CA GLN A 12 -1.17 -74.36 54.80
C GLN A 12 0.15 -73.60 54.58
N PRO A 13 0.97 -73.99 53.59
CA PRO A 13 2.12 -73.17 53.22
C PRO A 13 1.55 -71.84 52.72
N ALA A 14 1.77 -70.77 53.48
CA ALA A 14 1.57 -69.42 52.98
C ALA A 14 2.40 -69.32 51.71
N LEU A 15 1.71 -69.26 50.56
CA LEU A 15 2.33 -69.02 49.27
C LEU A 15 3.13 -67.74 49.42
N ALA A 16 4.44 -67.88 49.52
CA ALA A 16 5.36 -66.78 49.39
C ALA A 16 5.09 -66.18 48.01
N ARG A 17 4.29 -65.11 47.96
CA ARG A 17 4.16 -64.22 46.82
C ARG A 17 5.54 -63.61 46.62
N ARG A 18 6.36 -64.36 45.90
CA ARG A 18 7.73 -64.01 45.56
C ARG A 18 7.65 -62.70 44.78
N ALA A 19 8.29 -61.69 45.35
CA ALA A 19 8.34 -60.31 44.90
C ALA A 19 8.82 -60.19 43.44
N ARG A 20 7.90 -60.33 42.48
CA ARG A 20 8.13 -60.02 41.06
C ARG A 20 7.67 -58.59 40.70
N GLY A 21 7.18 -57.82 41.66
CA GLY A 21 6.68 -56.44 41.45
C GLY A 21 7.74 -55.33 41.54
N GLY A 22 8.98 -55.61 41.96
CA GLY A 22 10.00 -54.58 42.19
C GLY A 22 10.63 -54.01 40.92
N ASN A 23 10.76 -54.80 39.86
CA ASN A 23 11.48 -54.38 38.65
C ASN A 23 10.71 -53.31 37.85
N TYR A 24 9.37 -53.39 37.85
CA TYR A 24 8.52 -52.39 37.19
C TYR A 24 8.52 -51.04 37.90
N ALA A 25 8.65 -51.03 39.23
CA ALA A 25 8.72 -49.78 39.99
C ALA A 25 9.98 -48.97 39.64
N VAL A 26 11.12 -49.65 39.44
CA VAL A 26 12.38 -49.01 39.04
C VAL A 26 12.31 -48.48 37.61
N LEU A 27 11.84 -49.30 36.66
CA LEU A 27 11.61 -48.87 35.27
C LEU A 27 10.64 -47.69 35.19
N PHE A 28 9.55 -47.75 35.95
CA PHE A 28 8.57 -46.67 36.02
C PHE A 28 9.20 -45.37 36.56
N GLY A 29 9.94 -45.44 37.67
CA GLY A 29 10.61 -44.27 38.25
C GLY A 29 11.59 -43.60 37.26
N VAL A 30 12.41 -44.39 36.57
CA VAL A 30 13.34 -43.86 35.55
C VAL A 30 12.59 -43.30 34.35
N SER A 31 11.55 -43.99 33.85
CA SER A 31 10.75 -43.50 32.72
C SER A 31 9.99 -42.22 33.04
N MET A 32 9.52 -42.06 34.28
CA MET A 32 8.82 -40.86 34.74
C MET A 32 9.73 -39.63 34.70
N ILE A 33 11.00 -39.77 35.09
CA ILE A 33 11.98 -38.68 34.99
C ILE A 33 12.14 -38.25 33.52
N GLY A 34 12.21 -39.21 32.60
CA GLY A 34 12.26 -38.94 31.17
C GLY A 34 11.02 -38.18 30.68
N VAL A 35 9.82 -38.65 31.02
CA VAL A 35 8.55 -38.00 30.63
C VAL A 35 8.45 -36.59 31.21
N LEU A 36 8.82 -36.39 32.47
CA LEU A 36 8.84 -35.07 33.10
C LEU A 36 9.88 -34.14 32.47
N GLY A 37 11.04 -34.66 32.08
CA GLY A 37 12.07 -33.91 31.36
C GLY A 37 11.57 -33.42 29.99
N PHE A 38 10.89 -34.28 29.23
CA PHE A 38 10.26 -33.88 27.97
C PHE A 38 9.10 -32.91 28.17
N ALA A 39 8.29 -33.09 29.22
CA ALA A 39 7.21 -32.16 29.55
C ALA A 39 7.76 -30.76 29.91
N ALA A 40 8.83 -30.69 30.71
CA ALA A 40 9.52 -29.44 31.02
C ALA A 40 10.03 -28.75 29.75
N LEU A 41 10.75 -29.49 28.90
CA LEU A 41 11.24 -29.00 27.62
C LEU A 41 10.11 -28.46 26.73
N ALA A 42 8.98 -29.16 26.65
CA ALA A 42 7.84 -28.74 25.84
C ALA A 42 7.23 -27.42 26.32
N VAL A 43 7.11 -27.22 27.64
CA VAL A 43 6.61 -25.98 28.24
C VAL A 43 7.56 -24.83 27.99
N ASP A 44 8.86 -25.01 28.24
CA ASP A 44 9.86 -23.96 28.05
C ASP A 44 10.07 -23.60 26.58
N MET A 45 10.00 -24.57 25.67
CA MET A 45 10.05 -24.30 24.24
C MET A 45 8.83 -23.48 23.81
N SER A 46 7.63 -23.82 24.30
CA SER A 46 6.43 -23.04 24.02
C SER A 46 6.52 -21.62 24.59
N TRP A 47 7.15 -21.46 25.75
CA TRP A 47 7.40 -20.17 26.37
C TRP A 47 8.37 -19.29 25.57
N LEU A 48 9.47 -19.86 25.07
CA LEU A 48 10.39 -19.13 24.19
C LEU A 48 9.76 -18.78 22.85
N LEU A 49 8.96 -19.67 22.26
CA LEU A 49 8.22 -19.37 21.04
C LEU A 49 7.20 -18.24 21.25
N LEU A 50 6.54 -18.18 22.40
CA LEU A 50 5.68 -17.04 22.74
C LEU A 50 6.49 -15.74 22.82
N ALA A 51 7.63 -15.77 23.50
CA ALA A 51 8.52 -14.62 23.62
C ALA A 51 9.02 -14.13 22.25
N ASP A 52 9.37 -15.04 21.35
CA ASP A 52 9.81 -14.75 19.98
C ASP A 52 8.72 -14.08 19.15
N ASN A 53 7.49 -14.63 19.19
CA ASN A 53 6.35 -14.01 18.52
C ASN A 53 6.03 -12.62 19.08
N GLN A 54 6.15 -12.43 20.40
CA GLN A 54 5.96 -11.13 21.03
C GLN A 54 7.04 -10.12 20.60
N ALA A 55 8.30 -10.56 20.52
CA ALA A 55 9.41 -9.73 20.06
C ALA A 55 9.23 -9.32 18.59
N GLN A 56 8.78 -10.25 17.74
CA GLN A 56 8.48 -9.97 16.33
C GLN A 56 7.32 -8.97 16.18
N ASN A 57 6.22 -9.18 16.91
CA ASN A 57 5.09 -8.25 16.89
C ASN A 57 5.51 -6.83 17.32
N ALA A 58 6.38 -6.72 18.33
CA ALA A 58 6.91 -5.45 18.78
C ALA A 58 7.77 -4.77 17.70
N ALA A 59 8.67 -5.53 17.06
CA ALA A 59 9.51 -5.04 15.97
C ALA A 59 8.68 -4.59 14.76
N ASP A 60 7.71 -5.41 14.33
CA ASP A 60 6.82 -5.10 13.19
C ASP A 60 5.99 -3.85 13.45
N ALA A 61 5.39 -3.74 14.64
CA ALA A 61 4.58 -2.58 15.01
C ALA A 61 5.41 -1.29 15.05
N ALA A 62 6.59 -1.33 15.67
CA ALA A 62 7.47 -0.18 15.77
C ALA A 62 8.02 0.25 14.39
N ALA A 63 8.49 -0.72 13.58
CA ALA A 63 9.01 -0.44 12.24
C ALA A 63 7.92 0.17 11.35
N HIS A 64 6.70 -0.36 11.40
CA HIS A 64 5.59 0.17 10.61
C HIS A 64 5.15 1.57 11.08
N ALA A 65 5.01 1.78 12.39
CA ALA A 65 4.61 3.08 12.93
C ALA A 65 5.63 4.18 12.60
N GLY A 66 6.92 3.90 12.77
CA GLY A 66 7.98 4.82 12.37
C GLY A 66 7.94 5.11 10.87
N LEU A 67 7.69 4.10 10.03
CA LEU A 67 7.65 4.27 8.58
C LEU A 67 6.53 5.22 8.13
N ILE A 68 5.37 5.15 8.77
CA ILE A 68 4.24 6.05 8.47
C ILE A 68 4.63 7.51 8.74
N VAL A 69 5.28 7.77 9.87
CA VAL A 69 5.76 9.12 10.22
C VAL A 69 6.85 9.57 9.28
N LEU A 70 7.81 8.70 8.96
CA LEU A 70 8.85 8.97 7.98
C LEU A 70 8.27 9.32 6.60
N ARG A 71 7.15 8.69 6.22
CA ARG A 71 6.44 8.99 4.97
C ARG A 71 5.80 10.37 4.97
N ASN A 72 5.12 10.73 6.04
CA ASN A 72 4.28 11.92 6.10
C ASN A 72 5.11 13.15 6.46
N GLU A 73 5.92 13.06 7.51
CA GLU A 73 6.63 14.20 8.10
C GLU A 73 8.04 14.39 7.52
N ARG A 74 8.61 13.35 6.89
CA ARG A 74 9.99 13.36 6.34
C ARG A 74 11.05 13.69 7.39
N ASP A 75 10.75 13.39 8.65
CA ASP A 75 11.59 13.68 9.79
C ASP A 75 11.95 12.37 10.50
N GLN A 76 13.23 12.03 10.50
CA GLN A 76 13.75 10.83 11.16
C GLN A 76 13.65 10.92 12.68
N GLY A 77 13.79 12.10 13.27
CA GLY A 77 13.66 12.28 14.71
C GLY A 77 12.26 11.95 15.18
N GLN A 78 11.25 12.51 14.50
CA GLN A 78 9.85 12.19 14.80
C GLN A 78 9.51 10.72 14.53
N ALA A 79 10.03 10.15 13.44
CA ALA A 79 9.83 8.74 13.13
C ALA A 79 10.47 7.83 14.18
N TYR A 80 11.64 8.20 14.70
CA TYR A 80 12.34 7.49 15.77
C TYR A 80 11.53 7.54 17.07
N ASP A 81 11.10 8.72 17.50
CA ASP A 81 10.33 8.92 18.74
C ASP A 81 9.03 8.09 18.73
N VAL A 82 8.34 8.03 17.58
CA VAL A 82 7.13 7.23 17.42
C VAL A 82 7.43 5.74 17.39
N ALA A 83 8.50 5.31 16.70
CA ALA A 83 8.91 3.90 16.71
C ALA A 83 9.29 3.43 18.11
N GLU A 84 10.07 4.23 18.87
CA GLU A 84 10.43 3.96 20.26
C GLU A 84 9.20 3.90 21.16
N SER A 85 8.28 4.85 21.03
CA SER A 85 7.03 4.88 21.80
C SER A 85 6.20 3.61 21.56
N VAL A 86 6.03 3.20 20.30
CA VAL A 86 5.31 1.98 19.94
C VAL A 86 6.03 0.73 20.43
N LEU A 87 7.35 0.71 20.38
CA LEU A 87 8.16 -0.37 20.93
C LEU A 87 7.89 -0.54 22.43
N GLY A 88 7.91 0.57 23.19
CA GLY A 88 7.63 0.60 24.63
C GLY A 88 6.20 0.19 25.03
N MET A 89 5.22 0.33 24.12
CA MET A 89 3.85 -0.16 24.36
C MET A 89 3.72 -1.69 24.25
N ASN A 90 4.69 -2.36 23.61
CA ASN A 90 4.70 -3.80 23.47
C ASN A 90 5.45 -4.47 24.63
N THR A 91 5.15 -5.76 24.86
CA THR A 91 5.79 -6.54 25.91
C THR A 91 6.31 -7.86 25.39
N VAL A 92 7.44 -8.30 25.92
CA VAL A 92 7.99 -9.65 25.74
C VAL A 92 8.01 -10.30 27.10
N VAL A 93 7.18 -11.34 27.28
CA VAL A 93 7.09 -12.12 28.51
C VAL A 93 6.72 -11.25 29.74
N GLY A 94 5.94 -10.19 29.50
CA GLY A 94 5.45 -9.28 30.53
C GLY A 94 6.36 -8.09 30.82
N ASP A 95 7.57 -8.04 30.25
CA ASP A 95 8.43 -6.85 30.31
C ASP A 95 8.16 -5.96 29.10
N SER A 96 7.97 -4.66 29.32
CA SER A 96 7.88 -3.67 28.23
C SER A 96 9.19 -3.63 27.46
N VAL A 97 9.15 -3.60 26.12
CA VAL A 97 10.38 -3.58 25.30
C VAL A 97 11.04 -2.20 25.38
N VAL A 98 12.37 -2.16 25.52
CA VAL A 98 13.14 -0.91 25.55
C VAL A 98 14.10 -0.86 24.37
N VAL A 99 14.46 0.36 23.98
CA VAL A 99 15.58 0.60 23.09
C VAL A 99 16.87 0.28 23.83
N ASP A 100 17.61 -0.69 23.31
CA ASP A 100 18.79 -1.25 23.98
C ASP A 100 20.09 -0.62 23.46
N SER A 101 20.09 -0.17 22.21
CA SER A 101 21.24 0.42 21.52
C SER A 101 20.80 1.29 20.35
N GLU A 102 21.73 2.07 19.80
CA GLU A 102 21.52 2.79 18.53
C GLU A 102 21.22 1.85 17.34
N THR A 103 21.48 0.54 17.48
CA THR A 103 21.14 -0.47 16.46
C THR A 103 19.75 -1.08 16.62
N THR A 104 19.01 -0.70 17.66
CA THR A 104 17.63 -1.17 17.85
C THR A 104 16.72 -0.61 16.77
N ILE A 105 16.85 0.68 16.43
CA ILE A 105 16.06 1.34 15.39
C ILE A 105 17.04 1.97 14.41
N VAL A 106 17.07 1.48 13.18
CA VAL A 106 18.02 1.90 12.14
C VAL A 106 17.25 2.36 10.91
N PHE A 107 17.54 3.57 10.46
CA PHE A 107 17.07 4.09 9.17
C PHE A 107 18.01 3.66 8.06
N GLY A 108 17.47 3.45 6.87
CA GLY A 108 18.27 3.05 5.72
C GLY A 108 17.46 2.88 4.45
N GLY A 109 18.12 2.36 3.43
CA GLY A 109 17.55 2.01 2.15
C GLY A 109 17.16 0.54 2.09
N TRP A 110 15.96 0.24 1.64
CA TRP A 110 15.54 -1.09 1.23
C TRP A 110 15.52 -1.17 -0.29
N ASP A 111 16.27 -2.12 -0.83
CA ASP A 111 16.24 -2.49 -2.24
C ASP A 111 15.24 -3.65 -2.42
N PHE A 112 14.21 -3.42 -3.24
CA PHE A 112 13.15 -4.40 -3.48
C PHE A 112 13.56 -5.54 -4.42
N GLY A 113 14.52 -5.30 -5.31
CA GLY A 113 15.04 -6.29 -6.26
C GLY A 113 15.97 -7.29 -5.59
N THR A 114 16.92 -6.81 -4.78
CA THR A 114 17.85 -7.66 -4.02
C THR A 114 17.27 -8.12 -2.69
N LYS A 115 16.21 -7.45 -2.19
CA LYS A 115 15.60 -7.66 -0.86
C LYS A 115 16.60 -7.49 0.26
N THR A 116 17.41 -6.43 0.18
CA THR A 116 18.44 -6.10 1.15
C THR A 116 18.22 -4.73 1.77
N PHE A 117 18.53 -4.64 3.06
CA PHE A 117 18.58 -3.38 3.80
C PHE A 117 20.01 -2.84 3.82
N ASP A 118 20.19 -1.57 3.47
CA ASP A 118 21.43 -0.82 3.53
C ASP A 118 21.28 0.36 4.51
N PRO A 119 21.88 0.29 5.71
CA PRO A 119 21.83 1.40 6.69
C PRO A 119 22.64 2.63 6.25
N GLY A 120 23.45 2.53 5.18
CA GLY A 120 24.25 3.63 4.64
C GLY A 120 23.68 4.23 3.36
N ALA A 121 22.42 3.93 3.02
CA ALA A 121 21.80 4.43 1.80
C ALA A 121 21.75 5.96 1.78
N ALA A 122 21.87 6.54 0.59
CA ALA A 122 21.79 8.00 0.43
C ALA A 122 20.39 8.56 0.71
N TYR A 123 19.37 7.70 0.65
CA TYR A 123 17.98 8.04 0.91
C TYR A 123 17.32 6.95 1.74
N ASP A 124 16.73 7.37 2.85
CA ASP A 124 16.08 6.45 3.77
C ASP A 124 14.63 6.25 3.36
N ASN A 125 14.37 5.12 2.70
CA ASN A 125 13.02 4.65 2.41
C ASN A 125 12.57 3.57 3.39
N ALA A 126 13.39 3.15 4.34
CA ALA A 126 13.09 2.04 5.23
C ALA A 126 13.54 2.27 6.67
N ILE A 127 12.87 1.56 7.57
CA ILE A 127 13.22 1.49 8.99
C ILE A 127 13.33 0.02 9.36
N GLN A 128 14.45 -0.34 9.97
CA GLN A 128 14.69 -1.65 10.54
C GLN A 128 14.67 -1.56 12.06
N VAL A 129 13.82 -2.37 12.69
CA VAL A 129 13.73 -2.47 14.16
C VAL A 129 14.14 -3.86 14.60
N SER A 130 14.97 -3.95 15.62
CA SER A 130 15.39 -5.21 16.23
C SER A 130 15.06 -5.26 17.71
N VAL A 131 14.61 -6.43 18.17
CA VAL A 131 14.27 -6.69 19.58
C VAL A 131 15.05 -7.91 20.02
N ALA A 132 15.85 -7.77 21.08
CA ALA A 132 16.69 -8.83 21.59
C ALA A 132 16.50 -9.01 23.10
N ARG A 133 16.37 -10.26 23.53
CA ARG A 133 16.43 -10.68 24.94
C ARG A 133 17.51 -11.74 25.08
N ASN A 134 18.73 -11.30 25.40
CA ASN A 134 19.89 -12.16 25.55
C ASN A 134 20.82 -11.66 26.68
N GLY A 135 21.91 -12.37 26.96
CA GLY A 135 22.84 -12.00 28.04
C GLY A 135 23.54 -10.65 27.87
N GLY A 136 23.54 -10.06 26.66
CA GLY A 136 24.10 -8.73 26.38
C GLY A 136 23.05 -7.61 26.36
N SER A 137 21.76 -7.95 26.31
CA SER A 137 20.68 -6.95 26.31
C SER A 137 20.44 -6.36 27.70
N SER A 138 20.03 -5.10 27.77
CA SER A 138 19.68 -4.41 29.03
C SER A 138 18.63 -5.12 29.87
N GLN A 139 17.73 -5.87 29.23
CA GLN A 139 16.67 -6.65 29.89
C GLN A 139 17.02 -8.11 30.13
N GLY A 140 18.23 -8.52 29.74
CA GLY A 140 18.72 -9.89 29.88
C GLY A 140 17.96 -10.93 29.06
N ALA A 141 18.42 -12.17 29.17
CA ALA A 141 17.80 -13.34 28.55
C ALA A 141 16.47 -13.72 29.22
N VAL A 142 15.57 -14.35 28.47
CA VAL A 142 14.26 -14.78 28.97
C VAL A 142 14.44 -15.90 30.00
N GLY A 143 13.86 -15.75 31.18
CA GLY A 143 13.85 -16.79 32.21
C GLY A 143 13.02 -18.01 31.79
N LEU A 144 13.58 -19.21 31.93
CA LEU A 144 12.87 -20.47 31.69
C LEU A 144 12.04 -20.86 32.93
N LEU A 145 10.94 -21.57 32.70
CA LEU A 145 9.98 -21.98 33.71
C LEU A 145 10.37 -23.29 34.39
N LEU A 146 10.62 -24.37 33.63
CA LEU A 146 10.82 -25.73 34.18
C LEU A 146 12.23 -26.30 33.96
N MET A 147 12.92 -25.86 32.91
CA MET A 147 14.31 -26.19 32.59
C MET A 147 15.34 -25.77 33.65
N PRO A 148 15.09 -24.81 34.56
CA PRO A 148 15.99 -24.57 35.68
C PRO A 148 16.22 -25.82 36.55
N LEU A 149 15.23 -26.73 36.62
CA LEU A 149 15.35 -28.03 37.28
C LEU A 149 16.41 -28.94 36.64
N LEU A 150 16.75 -28.68 35.38
CA LEU A 150 17.79 -29.38 34.60
C LEU A 150 19.06 -28.51 34.43
N GLY A 151 19.19 -27.42 35.19
CA GLY A 151 20.36 -26.54 35.18
C GLY A 151 20.39 -25.49 34.07
N ARG A 152 19.27 -25.25 33.36
CA ARG A 152 19.14 -24.22 32.33
C ARG A 152 18.19 -23.13 32.78
N ASN A 153 18.71 -21.94 33.07
CA ASN A 153 17.91 -20.88 33.68
C ASN A 153 17.30 -19.90 32.67
N THR A 154 17.89 -19.76 31.49
CA THR A 154 17.50 -18.75 30.51
C THR A 154 17.54 -19.26 29.07
N GLY A 155 16.78 -18.61 28.19
CA GLY A 155 16.83 -18.76 26.75
C GLY A 155 16.93 -17.39 26.07
N ASN A 156 17.55 -17.36 24.89
CA ASN A 156 17.70 -16.14 24.11
C ASN A 156 16.56 -16.01 23.10
N VAL A 157 16.14 -14.78 22.85
CA VAL A 157 15.14 -14.43 21.84
C VAL A 157 15.67 -13.24 21.03
N TRP A 158 15.43 -13.25 19.73
CA TRP A 158 15.81 -12.18 18.83
C TRP A 158 14.83 -12.11 17.66
N ALA A 159 14.33 -10.92 17.39
CA ALA A 159 13.44 -10.64 16.29
C ALA A 159 13.87 -9.36 15.57
N GLN A 160 13.58 -9.29 14.28
CA GLN A 160 13.88 -8.13 13.45
C GLN A 160 12.79 -7.93 12.40
N ALA A 161 12.41 -6.68 12.21
CA ALA A 161 11.42 -6.26 11.22
C ALA A 161 12.01 -5.13 10.38
N THR A 162 11.72 -5.12 9.09
CA THR A 162 12.04 -3.99 8.21
C THR A 162 10.78 -3.56 7.48
N SER A 163 10.43 -2.29 7.64
CA SER A 163 9.32 -1.65 6.94
C SER A 163 9.91 -0.70 5.91
N ALA A 164 9.45 -0.80 4.65
CA ALA A 164 9.97 -0.02 3.54
C ALA A 164 8.88 0.71 2.75
N LEU A 165 9.17 1.94 2.34
CA LEU A 165 8.34 2.78 1.49
C LEU A 165 8.58 2.41 0.03
N ARG A 166 7.46 2.18 -0.66
CA ARG A 166 7.42 2.09 -2.12
C ARG A 166 7.07 3.44 -2.70
N ALA A 167 7.72 3.73 -3.83
CA ALA A 167 7.30 4.78 -4.75
C ALA A 167 5.83 4.58 -5.13
N ARG A 168 5.10 5.69 -5.26
CA ARG A 168 3.75 5.69 -5.81
C ARG A 168 3.82 6.13 -7.26
N GLU A 169 3.13 5.40 -8.12
CA GLU A 169 2.88 5.78 -9.50
C GLU A 169 1.37 5.94 -9.64
N ILE A 170 0.92 7.19 -9.75
CA ILE A 170 -0.50 7.51 -9.80
C ILE A 170 -0.81 8.07 -11.18
N MET A 171 -1.74 7.44 -11.89
CA MET A 171 -2.35 8.04 -13.08
C MET A 171 -3.75 8.52 -12.73
N VAL A 172 -4.02 9.81 -12.91
CA VAL A 172 -5.37 10.34 -12.76
C VAL A 172 -6.03 10.39 -14.12
N ALA A 173 -7.20 9.76 -14.24
CA ALA A 173 -8.08 9.89 -15.39
C ALA A 173 -9.22 10.84 -15.03
N LEU A 174 -9.21 12.02 -15.65
CA LEU A 174 -10.21 13.07 -15.45
C LEU A 174 -11.21 13.08 -16.61
N ASP A 175 -12.46 12.82 -16.29
CA ASP A 175 -13.58 13.09 -17.18
C ASP A 175 -13.75 14.60 -17.35
N ILE A 176 -13.82 15.04 -18.61
CA ILE A 176 -14.04 16.44 -18.99
C ILE A 176 -15.31 16.58 -19.84
N SER A 177 -16.23 15.63 -19.74
CA SER A 177 -17.46 15.57 -20.51
C SER A 177 -18.37 16.77 -20.26
N ILE A 178 -19.30 17.01 -21.18
CA ILE A 178 -20.16 18.19 -21.12
C ILE A 178 -21.15 18.14 -19.95
N THR A 179 -21.35 17.01 -19.26
CA THR A 179 -22.27 16.92 -18.11
C THR A 179 -21.72 17.60 -16.87
N TRP A 180 -20.40 17.80 -16.80
CA TRP A 180 -19.76 18.65 -15.79
C TRP A 180 -20.24 20.11 -15.87
N TRP A 181 -20.93 20.48 -16.95
CA TRP A 181 -21.61 21.76 -17.13
C TRP A 181 -23.05 21.74 -16.59
N ASN A 182 -23.30 22.53 -15.56
CA ASN A 182 -24.65 22.82 -15.10
C ASN A 182 -25.28 23.94 -15.95
N TYR A 183 -26.37 23.65 -16.67
CA TYR A 183 -27.16 24.65 -17.42
C TYR A 183 -27.82 25.73 -16.52
N GLY A 184 -27.66 25.67 -15.20
CA GLY A 184 -28.27 26.55 -14.19
C GLY A 184 -27.38 27.61 -13.54
N GLY A 185 -26.08 27.68 -13.86
CA GLY A 185 -25.17 28.74 -13.35
C GLY A 185 -24.36 28.40 -12.09
N GLU A 186 -24.27 27.13 -11.71
CA GLU A 186 -23.31 26.65 -10.68
C GLU A 186 -22.17 25.91 -11.40
N THR A 187 -20.99 26.53 -11.49
CA THR A 187 -19.78 25.97 -12.16
C THR A 187 -19.01 24.97 -11.29
N GLU A 188 -19.60 24.52 -10.19
CA GLU A 188 -18.89 23.95 -9.03
C GLU A 188 -18.27 22.56 -9.26
N HIS A 189 -18.71 21.80 -10.28
CA HIS A 189 -18.27 20.41 -10.44
C HIS A 189 -16.84 20.28 -10.97
N PHE A 190 -16.51 20.96 -12.09
CA PHE A 190 -15.17 20.84 -12.68
C PHE A 190 -14.11 21.58 -11.86
N GLU A 191 -14.44 22.77 -11.33
CA GLU A 191 -13.57 23.50 -10.41
C GLU A 191 -13.21 22.63 -9.20
N GLY A 192 -14.21 21.94 -8.60
CA GLY A 192 -13.97 20.99 -7.53
C GLY A 192 -13.08 19.80 -7.91
N ALA A 193 -13.22 19.27 -9.14
CA ALA A 193 -12.33 18.21 -9.64
C ALA A 193 -10.90 18.71 -9.79
N ARG A 194 -10.69 19.88 -10.40
CA ARG A 194 -9.37 20.50 -10.51
C ARG A 194 -8.76 20.77 -9.13
N ASP A 195 -9.49 21.38 -8.22
CA ASP A 195 -9.00 21.69 -6.87
C ASP A 195 -8.60 20.41 -6.11
N SER A 196 -9.30 19.29 -6.36
CA SER A 196 -8.94 17.98 -5.82
C SER A 196 -7.64 17.42 -6.43
N LEU A 197 -7.38 17.68 -7.72
CA LEU A 197 -6.13 17.31 -8.39
C LEU A 197 -4.94 18.12 -7.87
N LEU A 198 -5.14 19.42 -7.68
CA LEU A 198 -4.13 20.30 -7.08
C LEU A 198 -3.82 19.84 -5.64
N SER A 199 -4.84 19.52 -4.85
CA SER A 199 -4.66 18.97 -3.50
C SER A 199 -3.88 17.65 -3.50
N LEU A 200 -4.12 16.77 -4.48
CA LEU A 200 -3.35 15.53 -4.64
C LEU A 200 -1.88 15.83 -4.99
N LEU A 201 -1.64 16.76 -5.91
CA LEU A 201 -0.31 17.17 -6.34
C LEU A 201 0.46 17.81 -5.17
N GLU A 202 -0.17 18.68 -4.38
CA GLU A 202 0.38 19.26 -3.15
C GLU A 202 0.71 18.19 -2.11
N TYR A 203 -0.19 17.22 -1.91
CA TYR A 203 0.07 16.10 -1.01
C TYR A 203 1.29 15.27 -1.46
N ALA A 204 1.44 15.03 -2.77
CA ALA A 204 2.60 14.32 -3.31
C ALA A 204 3.90 15.14 -3.19
N TRP A 205 3.80 16.46 -3.35
CA TRP A 205 4.90 17.42 -3.17
C TRP A 205 5.38 17.53 -1.74
N ASN A 206 4.46 17.39 -0.78
CA ASN A 206 4.74 17.34 0.65
C ASN A 206 5.62 18.50 1.14
N ASP A 207 5.15 19.73 0.92
CA ASP A 207 5.80 20.99 1.33
C ASP A 207 7.28 21.11 0.92
N GLY A 208 7.62 20.65 -0.30
CA GLY A 208 8.98 20.72 -0.83
C GLY A 208 9.86 19.52 -0.51
N SER A 209 9.31 18.48 0.12
CA SER A 209 10.00 17.24 0.43
C SER A 209 9.25 16.01 -0.13
N PRO A 210 9.09 15.92 -1.47
CA PRO A 210 8.45 14.78 -2.10
C PRO A 210 9.28 13.51 -1.92
N PHE A 211 8.62 12.35 -1.95
CA PHE A 211 9.36 11.09 -2.08
C PHE A 211 10.09 11.08 -3.43
N PRO A 212 11.40 10.81 -3.50
CA PRO A 212 12.15 10.88 -4.76
C PRO A 212 11.60 9.98 -5.88
N GLY A 213 10.98 8.85 -5.50
CA GLY A 213 10.39 7.91 -6.44
C GLY A 213 8.93 8.19 -6.81
N ASP A 214 8.24 9.12 -6.15
CA ASP A 214 6.82 9.34 -6.43
C ASP A 214 6.63 9.99 -7.81
N GLN A 215 5.76 9.37 -8.61
CA GLN A 215 5.38 9.82 -9.93
C GLN A 215 3.88 10.02 -10.04
N LEU A 216 3.50 11.05 -10.78
CA LEU A 216 2.11 11.37 -11.08
C LEU A 216 1.97 11.53 -12.60
N GLY A 217 0.79 11.23 -13.10
CA GLY A 217 0.36 11.55 -14.45
C GLY A 217 -1.09 12.00 -14.43
N LEU A 218 -1.48 12.75 -15.45
CA LEU A 218 -2.85 13.18 -15.68
C LEU A 218 -3.22 12.86 -17.11
N MET A 219 -4.35 12.23 -17.28
CA MET A 219 -5.00 12.05 -18.56
C MET A 219 -6.42 12.57 -18.50
N VAL A 220 -6.91 13.04 -19.63
CA VAL A 220 -8.26 13.58 -19.77
C VAL A 220 -9.03 12.73 -20.76
N TYR A 221 -10.33 12.58 -20.54
CA TYR A 221 -11.16 11.80 -21.44
C TYR A 221 -12.59 12.34 -21.52
N THR A 222 -13.18 12.13 -22.70
CA THR A 222 -14.63 12.08 -22.89
C THR A 222 -14.89 10.81 -23.69
N GLY A 223 -14.65 10.81 -25.00
CA GLY A 223 -14.45 9.59 -25.81
C GLY A 223 -13.04 9.02 -25.63
N ALA A 224 -12.28 8.89 -26.72
CA ALA A 224 -10.91 8.38 -26.64
C ALA A 224 -10.04 9.26 -25.71
N PRO A 225 -9.32 8.65 -24.76
CA PRO A 225 -8.53 9.38 -23.78
C PRO A 225 -7.23 9.93 -24.38
N ASP A 226 -6.71 10.98 -23.76
CA ASP A 226 -5.40 11.55 -24.11
C ASP A 226 -4.57 11.86 -22.86
N VAL A 227 -3.25 11.70 -22.98
CA VAL A 227 -2.31 11.97 -21.89
C VAL A 227 -2.04 13.47 -21.85
N TYR A 228 -2.63 14.14 -20.86
CA TYR A 228 -2.46 15.57 -20.63
C TYR A 228 -1.09 15.89 -20.01
N ALA A 229 -0.75 15.20 -18.92
CA ALA A 229 0.56 15.20 -18.29
C ALA A 229 1.09 13.76 -18.27
N PRO A 230 2.18 13.44 -19.01
CA PRO A 230 2.77 12.12 -18.95
C PRO A 230 3.29 11.81 -17.55
N MET A 231 3.43 10.52 -17.24
CA MET A 231 4.05 10.08 -15.99
C MET A 231 5.41 10.77 -15.80
N GLY A 232 5.58 11.43 -14.68
CA GLY A 232 6.79 12.16 -14.34
C GLY A 232 7.03 12.22 -12.83
N TYR A 233 8.28 12.45 -12.44
CA TYR A 233 8.63 12.61 -11.03
C TYR A 233 8.06 13.92 -10.49
N VAL A 234 7.30 13.83 -9.40
CA VAL A 234 6.68 15.00 -8.76
C VAL A 234 7.74 16.03 -8.37
N ALA A 235 8.90 15.56 -7.90
CA ALA A 235 10.03 16.41 -7.53
C ALA A 235 10.53 17.33 -8.66
N ALA A 236 10.40 16.90 -9.92
CA ALA A 236 10.88 17.63 -11.09
C ALA A 236 9.78 18.49 -11.73
N GLU A 237 8.54 17.99 -11.75
CA GLU A 237 7.48 18.56 -12.57
C GLU A 237 6.46 19.41 -11.77
N TYR A 238 6.51 19.39 -10.43
CA TYR A 238 5.51 20.04 -9.56
C TYR A 238 5.20 21.48 -9.96
N ALA A 239 6.23 22.34 -10.08
CA ALA A 239 6.02 23.77 -10.34
C ALA A 239 5.38 24.02 -11.72
N SER A 240 5.73 23.22 -12.74
CA SER A 240 5.13 23.33 -14.06
C SER A 240 3.71 22.77 -14.11
N TRP A 241 3.45 21.64 -13.46
CA TRP A 241 2.10 21.06 -13.41
C TRP A 241 1.16 21.92 -12.59
N TYR A 242 1.58 22.39 -11.41
CA TYR A 242 0.76 23.25 -10.58
C TYR A 242 0.34 24.51 -11.36
N ALA A 243 1.29 25.20 -12.01
CA ALA A 243 0.98 26.40 -12.80
C ALA A 243 0.08 26.14 -14.01
N ASP A 244 0.15 24.95 -14.62
CA ASP A 244 -0.67 24.56 -15.76
C ASP A 244 -2.07 24.07 -15.34
N TRP A 245 -2.17 23.43 -14.17
CA TRP A 245 -3.44 22.88 -13.66
C TRP A 245 -4.27 23.94 -12.92
N ASP A 246 -3.62 24.93 -12.29
CA ASP A 246 -4.22 26.00 -11.47
C ASP A 246 -4.60 27.28 -12.26
N ASP A 247 -4.36 27.36 -13.57
CA ASP A 247 -4.59 28.60 -14.34
C ASP A 247 -6.09 28.97 -14.48
N GLU A 248 -6.67 29.51 -13.40
CA GLU A 248 -8.01 30.10 -13.31
C GLU A 248 -8.09 31.48 -13.98
N GLU A 249 -7.01 32.26 -13.94
CA GLU A 249 -7.07 33.72 -14.09
C GLU A 249 -6.66 34.23 -15.48
N ASN A 250 -6.16 33.39 -16.37
CA ASN A 250 -5.80 33.85 -17.70
C ASN A 250 -6.82 33.52 -18.78
N ASP A 251 -7.34 34.61 -19.36
CA ASP A 251 -7.74 34.78 -20.77
C ASP A 251 -6.61 34.38 -21.79
N SER A 252 -5.68 33.51 -21.41
CA SER A 252 -4.46 33.16 -22.15
C SER A 252 -4.27 31.65 -22.32
N THR A 253 -5.13 31.00 -23.08
CA THR A 253 -4.75 29.89 -23.97
C THR A 253 -4.06 28.62 -23.39
N GLN A 254 -3.73 28.46 -22.10
CA GLN A 254 -2.92 27.32 -21.63
C GLN A 254 -3.25 26.97 -20.16
N GLY A 255 -4.18 26.03 -19.95
CA GLY A 255 -4.45 25.45 -18.64
C GLY A 255 -5.54 24.37 -18.68
N LEU A 256 -5.70 23.60 -17.60
CA LEU A 256 -6.65 22.46 -17.53
C LEU A 256 -8.12 22.88 -17.75
N GLU A 257 -8.50 24.10 -17.34
CA GLU A 257 -9.82 24.67 -17.63
C GLU A 257 -10.06 24.90 -19.14
N ARG A 258 -9.03 24.99 -19.98
CA ARG A 258 -9.20 25.08 -21.43
C ARG A 258 -9.66 23.75 -22.03
N CYS A 259 -9.28 22.63 -21.41
CA CYS A 259 -9.79 21.31 -21.77
C CYS A 259 -11.24 21.12 -21.29
N ASN A 260 -11.69 21.91 -20.31
CA ASN A 260 -13.11 21.97 -19.99
C ASN A 260 -13.88 22.59 -21.16
N SER A 261 -14.99 21.95 -21.53
CA SER A 261 -15.95 22.40 -22.56
C SER A 261 -16.48 23.84 -22.36
N HIS A 262 -16.22 24.44 -21.19
CA HIS A 262 -16.55 25.81 -20.80
C HIS A 262 -16.10 26.90 -21.78
N TYR A 263 -14.97 26.72 -22.48
CA TYR A 263 -14.39 27.80 -23.31
C TYR A 263 -15.05 27.96 -24.71
N TYR A 264 -16.16 27.27 -25.00
CA TYR A 264 -16.89 27.45 -26.26
C TYR A 264 -18.19 28.26 -26.06
N PRO A 265 -18.29 29.50 -26.58
CA PRO A 265 -19.56 30.18 -26.68
C PRO A 265 -20.36 29.54 -27.82
N TRP A 266 -21.51 28.97 -27.49
CA TRP A 266 -22.51 28.44 -28.41
C TRP A 266 -23.18 29.51 -29.30
N SER A 267 -22.47 30.58 -29.67
CA SER A 267 -22.97 31.61 -30.57
C SER A 267 -22.84 31.14 -32.03
N THR A 268 -23.69 30.18 -32.40
CA THR A 268 -24.32 29.94 -33.73
C THR A 268 -23.54 30.16 -35.05
N ALA A 269 -22.24 30.39 -35.04
CA ALA A 269 -21.54 30.92 -36.20
C ALA A 269 -20.03 30.66 -36.20
N TYR A 270 -19.53 29.49 -35.78
CA TYR A 270 -18.17 29.09 -36.16
C TYR A 270 -18.04 27.57 -36.29
N ARG A 271 -17.89 27.15 -37.56
CA ARG A 271 -17.69 25.77 -38.04
C ARG A 271 -16.21 25.39 -38.21
N ASP A 272 -15.27 26.27 -37.86
CA ASP A 272 -13.86 26.11 -38.25
C ASP A 272 -12.91 26.27 -37.05
N TYR A 273 -13.15 25.54 -35.97
CA TYR A 273 -12.14 25.36 -34.93
C TYR A 273 -11.94 23.87 -34.67
N ASP A 274 -10.73 23.42 -34.98
CA ASP A 274 -10.22 22.09 -34.72
C ASP A 274 -10.48 21.73 -33.25
N PHE A 275 -11.54 20.97 -33.00
CA PHE A 275 -11.47 19.94 -31.97
C PHE A 275 -10.12 19.25 -32.19
N GLU A 276 -9.31 19.04 -31.15
CA GLU A 276 -8.33 17.96 -31.26
C GLU A 276 -9.19 16.72 -31.51
N THR A 277 -9.27 16.31 -32.78
CA THR A 277 -10.18 15.30 -33.30
C THR A 277 -9.94 13.91 -32.69
N SER A 278 -9.00 13.81 -31.75
CA SER A 278 -8.74 12.66 -30.89
C SER A 278 -9.70 12.56 -29.70
N MET A 279 -10.21 13.68 -29.13
CA MET A 279 -11.03 13.65 -27.91
C MET A 279 -12.53 13.52 -28.16
N ILE A 280 -12.97 13.36 -29.40
CA ILE A 280 -14.35 12.97 -29.72
C ILE A 280 -14.28 11.65 -30.46
N ASP A 281 -14.70 10.55 -29.83
CA ASP A 281 -15.79 9.76 -30.42
C ASP A 281 -16.38 8.71 -29.47
N CYS A 282 -17.70 8.55 -29.51
CA CYS A 282 -18.38 7.30 -29.16
C CYS A 282 -19.25 6.79 -30.33
N SER A 283 -18.81 7.11 -31.55
CA SER A 283 -19.41 7.07 -32.89
C SER A 283 -20.47 8.16 -33.19
N TYR A 284 -20.06 9.33 -33.69
CA TYR A 284 -20.93 10.43 -34.17
C TYR A 284 -20.75 10.75 -35.68
N PRO A 285 -21.82 11.02 -36.49
CA PRO A 285 -23.25 11.16 -36.16
C PRO A 285 -24.15 9.96 -36.50
N ASP A 286 -25.20 9.78 -35.71
CA ASP A 286 -26.53 9.43 -36.23
C ASP A 286 -27.16 10.66 -36.89
N PRO A 287 -27.43 10.66 -38.22
CA PRO A 287 -28.02 11.79 -38.94
C PRO A 287 -29.49 12.10 -38.56
N ALA A 288 -30.15 11.30 -37.71
CA ALA A 288 -31.54 11.50 -37.31
C ALA A 288 -31.74 12.15 -35.93
N SER A 289 -30.67 12.36 -35.15
CA SER A 289 -30.74 12.99 -33.82
C SER A 289 -30.74 14.52 -33.91
N PRO A 290 -31.68 15.24 -33.26
CA PRO A 290 -31.68 16.70 -33.20
C PRO A 290 -30.58 17.28 -32.29
N ASN A 291 -29.79 16.47 -31.56
CA ASN A 291 -28.71 16.92 -30.67
C ASN A 291 -27.36 16.25 -31.02
N PRO A 292 -26.54 16.86 -31.90
CA PRO A 292 -25.35 16.24 -32.46
C PRO A 292 -24.01 16.40 -31.74
N LEU A 293 -24.01 16.75 -30.45
CA LEU A 293 -22.82 17.26 -29.79
C LEU A 293 -22.64 16.75 -28.35
N TYR A 294 -23.09 15.53 -28.05
CA TYR A 294 -22.76 14.91 -26.77
C TYR A 294 -21.42 14.16 -26.90
N PRO A 295 -20.29 14.72 -26.41
CA PRO A 295 -19.14 13.89 -26.12
C PRO A 295 -19.56 12.90 -25.03
N GLY A 296 -19.55 11.60 -25.33
CA GLY A 296 -19.81 10.56 -24.33
C GLY A 296 -18.62 10.41 -23.38
N THR A 297 -18.68 9.39 -22.53
CA THR A 297 -17.74 9.08 -21.45
C THR A 297 -17.30 7.62 -21.55
N ASP A 298 -16.15 7.40 -22.18
CA ASP A 298 -15.47 6.11 -22.36
C ASP A 298 -14.48 5.86 -21.22
N ILE A 299 -15.05 5.50 -20.06
CA ILE A 299 -14.28 5.08 -18.89
C ILE A 299 -13.39 3.87 -19.20
N GLY A 300 -13.82 3.00 -20.12
CA GLY A 300 -13.09 1.78 -20.48
C GLY A 300 -11.74 2.11 -21.12
N ALA A 301 -11.77 2.91 -22.19
CA ALA A 301 -10.55 3.37 -22.84
C ALA A 301 -9.65 4.16 -21.89
N ALA A 302 -10.23 4.97 -21.00
CA ALA A 302 -9.48 5.74 -20.00
C ALA A 302 -8.69 4.83 -19.04
N ILE A 303 -9.30 3.77 -18.54
CA ILE A 303 -8.64 2.78 -17.67
C ILE A 303 -7.54 2.05 -18.44
N ASP A 304 -7.78 1.67 -19.69
CA ASP A 304 -6.80 0.96 -20.53
C ASP A 304 -5.55 1.83 -20.76
N LEU A 305 -5.72 3.09 -21.18
CA LEU A 305 -4.58 4.00 -21.39
C LEU A 305 -3.84 4.32 -20.08
N ALA A 306 -4.57 4.43 -18.96
CA ALA A 306 -3.94 4.63 -17.65
C ALA A 306 -3.09 3.42 -17.25
N ALA A 307 -3.60 2.20 -17.46
CA ALA A 307 -2.87 0.96 -17.21
C ALA A 307 -1.63 0.84 -18.11
N ASP A 308 -1.75 1.16 -19.40
CA ASP A 308 -0.63 1.18 -20.33
C ASP A 308 0.45 2.20 -19.90
N SER A 309 0.04 3.39 -19.47
CA SER A 309 0.95 4.43 -19.01
C SER A 309 1.72 4.01 -17.74
N LEU A 310 1.04 3.38 -16.78
CA LEU A 310 1.66 2.88 -15.55
C LEU A 310 2.55 1.65 -15.80
N THR A 311 2.23 0.80 -16.77
CA THR A 311 3.05 -0.37 -17.11
C THR A 311 4.26 -0.01 -17.94
N ALA A 312 4.18 1.05 -18.77
CA ALA A 312 5.28 1.53 -19.61
C ALA A 312 6.52 1.98 -18.82
N LEU A 313 6.37 2.38 -17.55
CA LEU A 313 7.48 2.74 -16.66
C LEU A 313 8.39 1.55 -16.32
N GLY A 314 7.85 0.33 -16.39
CA GLY A 314 8.61 -0.90 -16.14
C GLY A 314 8.98 -1.16 -14.67
N ASP A 315 8.62 -0.28 -13.74
CA ASP A 315 8.85 -0.48 -12.30
C ASP A 315 7.88 -1.54 -11.77
N THR A 316 8.41 -2.66 -11.25
CA THR A 316 7.61 -3.74 -10.66
C THR A 316 7.40 -3.60 -9.16
N ASP A 317 8.12 -2.68 -8.52
CA ASP A 317 8.17 -2.50 -7.08
C ASP A 317 7.39 -1.26 -6.62
N ALA A 318 7.09 -0.33 -7.53
CA ALA A 318 6.19 0.80 -7.29
C ALA A 318 4.74 0.36 -7.05
N LEU A 319 4.03 1.14 -6.21
CA LEU A 319 2.58 1.03 -6.04
C LEU A 319 1.88 1.80 -7.15
N LYS A 320 1.25 1.06 -8.06
CA LYS A 320 0.50 1.61 -9.20
C LYS A 320 -0.96 1.81 -8.84
N SER A 321 -1.46 3.02 -9.06
CA SER A 321 -2.85 3.40 -8.77
C SER A 321 -3.45 4.21 -9.92
N ILE A 322 -4.70 3.91 -10.25
CA ILE A 322 -5.50 4.73 -11.16
C ILE A 322 -6.56 5.43 -10.31
N ILE A 323 -6.64 6.75 -10.42
CA ILE A 323 -7.72 7.55 -9.83
C ILE A 323 -8.63 7.99 -10.96
N LEU A 324 -9.87 7.51 -10.96
CA LEU A 324 -10.88 7.87 -11.93
C LEU A 324 -11.79 8.96 -11.35
N LEU A 325 -11.88 10.10 -12.02
CA LEU A 325 -12.80 11.18 -11.70
C LEU A 325 -13.84 11.29 -12.81
N ALA A 326 -15.10 10.98 -12.50
CA ALA A 326 -16.23 10.99 -13.43
C ALA A 326 -17.49 11.49 -12.72
N ASP A 327 -18.36 12.23 -13.41
CA ASP A 327 -19.65 12.70 -12.88
C ASP A 327 -20.84 11.81 -13.33
N HIS A 328 -20.62 10.94 -14.32
CA HIS A 328 -21.66 10.03 -14.82
C HIS A 328 -21.16 8.62 -15.19
N ALA A 329 -22.11 7.71 -15.45
CA ALA A 329 -21.82 6.32 -15.84
C ALA A 329 -21.42 6.22 -17.32
N ALA A 330 -20.49 5.34 -17.65
CA ALA A 330 -20.07 5.12 -19.04
C ALA A 330 -21.26 4.88 -19.98
N ASP A 331 -21.33 5.66 -21.05
CA ASP A 331 -22.33 5.59 -22.12
C ASP A 331 -21.70 5.17 -23.46
N CYS A 332 -20.38 5.03 -23.50
CA CYS A 332 -19.62 4.52 -24.62
C CYS A 332 -19.27 3.04 -24.41
N PRO A 333 -19.50 2.15 -25.40
CA PRO A 333 -19.01 0.79 -25.32
C PRO A 333 -17.48 0.82 -25.36
N SER A 334 -16.82 0.07 -24.47
CA SER A 334 -15.36 -0.04 -24.49
C SER A 334 -14.91 -0.64 -25.83
N ILE A 335 -14.37 0.19 -26.72
CA ILE A 335 -13.70 -0.31 -27.90
C ILE A 335 -12.35 -0.79 -27.40
N THR A 336 -12.18 -2.12 -27.29
CA THR A 336 -10.88 -2.71 -27.00
C THR A 336 -9.94 -2.31 -28.13
N LEU A 337 -9.17 -1.23 -27.95
CA LEU A 337 -8.18 -0.77 -28.92
C LEU A 337 -7.01 -1.74 -28.88
N GLY A 338 -7.13 -2.83 -29.64
CA GLY A 338 -6.04 -3.75 -29.87
C GLY A 338 -4.85 -3.02 -30.49
N SER A 339 -3.79 -2.83 -29.70
CA SER A 339 -2.39 -2.67 -30.14
C SER A 339 -2.18 -1.82 -31.41
N ALA A 340 -2.83 -0.66 -31.53
CA ALA A 340 -2.49 0.28 -32.59
C ALA A 340 -1.21 1.00 -32.16
N ALA A 341 -0.13 0.83 -32.93
CA ALA A 341 1.12 1.54 -32.69
C ALA A 341 0.88 3.06 -32.74
N TRP A 342 0.97 3.71 -31.58
CA TRP A 342 0.85 5.15 -31.45
C TRP A 342 2.03 5.86 -32.15
N PRO A 343 1.80 7.04 -32.75
CA PRO A 343 2.87 7.82 -33.35
C PRO A 343 3.88 8.25 -32.27
N THR A 344 5.14 8.30 -32.66
CA THR A 344 6.33 8.63 -31.85
C THR A 344 6.15 9.77 -30.83
N PRO A 345 6.78 9.67 -29.64
CA PRO A 345 6.75 10.72 -28.63
C PRO A 345 7.46 11.96 -29.15
N GLY A 346 6.73 13.07 -29.23
CA GLY A 346 7.29 14.33 -29.75
C GLY A 346 6.31 15.49 -29.89
N VAL A 347 5.01 15.25 -29.73
CA VAL A 347 4.00 16.31 -29.72
C VAL A 347 3.20 16.13 -28.45
N ARG A 348 3.50 16.93 -27.43
CA ARG A 348 2.53 17.20 -26.36
C ARG A 348 1.22 17.58 -27.08
N PRO A 349 0.04 17.08 -26.70
CA PRO A 349 -1.21 17.72 -27.09
C PRO A 349 -1.12 19.14 -26.54
N ARG A 350 -0.68 20.06 -27.39
CA ARG A 350 -0.74 21.48 -27.12
C ARG A 350 -2.01 21.87 -27.79
N CYS A 351 -3.03 22.18 -27.00
CA CYS A 351 -4.13 23.02 -27.46
C CYS A 351 -3.50 24.24 -28.17
N ARG A 352 -3.44 24.21 -29.50
CA ARG A 352 -2.49 25.03 -30.26
C ARG A 352 -2.82 26.52 -30.05
N ALA A 353 -1.87 27.30 -29.53
CA ALA A 353 -2.03 28.75 -29.38
C ALA A 353 -1.92 29.45 -30.75
N ARG A 354 -2.82 30.39 -31.03
CA ARG A 354 -2.71 31.34 -32.16
C ARG A 354 -1.87 32.57 -31.75
N PRO A 355 -1.22 33.27 -32.69
CA PRO A 355 -0.48 34.49 -32.38
C PRO A 355 -1.43 35.63 -31.97
N ALA A 356 -1.03 36.37 -30.94
CA ALA A 356 -1.80 37.46 -30.33
C ALA A 356 -2.19 38.55 -31.34
N ARG A 357 -3.45 39.00 -31.30
CA ARG A 357 -3.91 40.23 -31.96
C ARG A 357 -3.83 41.42 -31.00
N PRO A 358 -3.73 42.66 -31.50
CA PRO A 358 -3.44 43.83 -30.68
C PRO A 358 -4.60 44.18 -29.75
N ARG A 359 -4.28 44.45 -28.49
CA ARG A 359 -5.18 44.90 -27.43
C ARG A 359 -5.94 46.17 -27.83
N THR A 360 -7.27 46.12 -27.83
CA THR A 360 -8.10 47.31 -27.63
C THR A 360 -8.37 47.48 -26.13
N THR A 361 -7.75 48.49 -25.53
CA THR A 361 -7.96 48.92 -24.15
C THR A 361 -9.43 49.24 -23.87
N ARG A 362 -10.01 48.58 -22.87
CA ARG A 362 -11.17 49.12 -22.13
C ARG A 362 -10.97 48.98 -20.62
N ALA A 363 -11.52 49.97 -19.93
CA ALA A 363 -11.08 50.44 -18.62
C ALA A 363 -11.52 49.55 -17.45
N ARG A 364 -10.69 49.67 -16.42
CA ARG A 364 -10.69 49.06 -15.09
C ARG A 364 -11.89 49.53 -14.26
N THR A 365 -12.60 48.60 -13.62
CA THR A 365 -13.48 48.89 -12.48
C THR A 365 -13.15 47.95 -11.34
N THR A 366 -12.69 48.54 -10.24
CA THR A 366 -12.32 47.91 -8.97
C THR A 366 -13.56 47.52 -8.15
N SER A 367 -13.57 46.34 -7.53
CA SER A 367 -14.37 46.10 -6.32
C SER A 367 -13.91 44.88 -5.50
N ARG A 368 -13.20 45.20 -4.41
CA ARG A 368 -13.20 44.59 -3.05
C ARG A 368 -13.01 43.07 -2.87
N SER A 369 -11.84 42.75 -2.31
CA SER A 369 -11.54 41.53 -1.56
C SER A 369 -12.45 41.35 -0.34
N THR A 370 -12.98 40.15 -0.16
CA THR A 370 -13.50 39.69 1.12
C THR A 370 -12.76 38.40 1.47
N SER A 371 -11.90 38.48 2.47
CA SER A 371 -11.17 37.33 3.03
C SER A 371 -12.15 36.42 3.75
N CYS A 372 -12.17 35.13 3.42
CA CYS A 372 -12.84 34.09 4.18
C CYS A 372 -11.80 33.08 4.69
N ARG A 373 -11.55 33.08 6.01
CA ARG A 373 -10.79 32.04 6.71
C ARG A 373 -11.67 30.81 6.87
N LEU A 374 -11.24 29.67 6.36
CA LEU A 374 -11.84 28.37 6.67
C LEU A 374 -11.00 27.63 7.71
N THR A 375 -11.62 27.41 8.87
CA THR A 375 -11.13 26.56 9.96
C THR A 375 -11.31 25.09 9.60
N LYS A 376 -10.24 24.32 9.81
CA LYS A 376 -10.11 22.86 9.70
C LYS A 376 -11.22 22.13 10.49
N ALA A 377 -12.03 21.33 9.82
CA ALA A 377 -12.94 20.36 10.45
C ALA A 377 -12.70 18.97 9.87
N ALA A 378 -12.54 18.00 10.77
CA ALA A 378 -12.09 16.64 10.49
C ALA A 378 -13.09 15.83 9.64
N SER A 379 -12.59 15.20 8.57
CA SER A 379 -13.33 14.21 7.80
C SER A 379 -13.08 12.80 8.36
N ARG A 380 -14.16 12.07 8.66
CA ARG A 380 -14.15 10.65 9.02
C ARG A 380 -14.18 9.83 7.73
N SER A 381 -13.13 9.03 7.50
CA SER A 381 -13.09 8.06 6.40
C SER A 381 -13.84 6.78 6.79
N ILE A 382 -14.82 6.38 5.98
CA ILE A 382 -15.47 5.06 6.03
C ILE A 382 -14.77 4.19 4.98
N VAL A 383 -13.97 3.24 5.46
CA VAL A 383 -13.33 2.22 4.62
C VAL A 383 -14.29 1.02 4.50
N THR A 384 -14.85 0.80 3.32
CA THR A 384 -15.50 -0.46 2.96
C THR A 384 -14.50 -1.36 2.25
N ASN A 385 -14.03 -2.40 2.95
CA ASN A 385 -13.24 -3.48 2.38
C ASN A 385 -14.13 -4.38 1.52
N TYR A 386 -13.80 -4.55 0.24
CA TYR A 386 -14.43 -5.54 -0.63
C TYR A 386 -13.66 -6.87 -0.51
N ALA A 387 -14.31 -7.89 0.05
CA ALA A 387 -13.79 -9.26 0.06
C ALA A 387 -14.14 -9.96 -1.27
N PRO A 388 -13.22 -10.74 -1.88
CA PRO A 388 -13.55 -11.50 -3.08
C PRO A 388 -14.37 -12.76 -2.72
N SER A 389 -15.49 -12.93 -3.42
CA SER A 389 -16.34 -14.14 -3.41
C SER A 389 -15.74 -15.24 -4.30
N PRO A 390 -15.90 -16.54 -3.99
CA PRO A 390 -15.17 -17.63 -4.62
C PRO A 390 -15.90 -18.20 -5.85
N GLY A 391 -15.14 -18.53 -6.89
CA GLY A 391 -15.59 -19.41 -7.97
C GLY A 391 -14.89 -19.16 -9.29
N ASP A 392 -13.86 -19.95 -9.61
CA ASP A 392 -13.99 -20.90 -10.71
C ASP A 392 -12.87 -21.95 -10.67
N VAL A 393 -13.31 -23.20 -10.66
CA VAL A 393 -12.49 -24.41 -10.68
C VAL A 393 -12.33 -24.80 -12.15
N GLY A 394 -11.11 -24.80 -12.68
CA GLY A 394 -10.89 -25.14 -14.09
C GLY A 394 -9.46 -25.54 -14.47
N SER A 395 -9.28 -26.85 -14.67
CA SER A 395 -8.24 -27.54 -15.47
C SER A 395 -6.78 -27.55 -14.99
N SER A 396 -6.39 -28.73 -14.51
CA SER A 396 -5.02 -29.17 -14.27
C SER A 396 -4.25 -29.43 -15.58
N PRO A 397 -2.97 -29.05 -15.71
CA PRO A 397 -2.10 -29.61 -16.75
C PRO A 397 -1.40 -30.90 -16.28
N SER A 398 -1.33 -31.87 -17.20
CA SER A 398 -0.69 -33.18 -17.03
C SER A 398 0.83 -33.08 -16.79
N PRO A 399 1.46 -34.06 -16.11
CA PRO A 399 2.88 -34.02 -15.77
C PRO A 399 3.78 -34.30 -16.99
N ALA A 400 4.83 -33.47 -17.11
CA ALA A 400 5.88 -33.58 -18.10
C ALA A 400 6.80 -34.81 -17.87
N THR A 401 7.20 -35.44 -18.96
CA THR A 401 8.17 -36.53 -19.05
C THR A 401 9.61 -36.03 -18.82
N PRO A 402 10.50 -36.82 -18.20
CA PRO A 402 11.89 -36.40 -17.95
C PRO A 402 12.79 -36.54 -19.20
N PRO A 403 13.81 -35.69 -19.36
CA PRO A 403 14.69 -35.71 -20.53
C PRO A 403 15.74 -36.81 -20.47
N THR A 404 15.97 -37.44 -21.62
CA THR A 404 17.07 -38.35 -21.93
C THR A 404 18.40 -37.60 -22.05
N SER A 405 19.44 -38.13 -21.41
CA SER A 405 20.84 -37.67 -21.52
C SER A 405 21.48 -38.08 -22.85
N PRO A 406 22.37 -37.26 -23.44
CA PRO A 406 23.23 -37.71 -24.53
C PRO A 406 24.65 -38.03 -24.04
N THR A 407 25.18 -39.12 -24.60
CA THR A 407 26.61 -39.45 -24.78
C THR A 407 27.26 -38.54 -25.82
#